data_AF-A0A914YKP0-F1
#
_entry.id   AF-A0A914YKP0-F1
#
_cell.length_a   1.000
_cell.length_b   1.000
_cell.length_c   1.000
_cell.angle_alpha   90.00
_cell.angle_beta   90.00
_cell.angle_gamma   90.00
#
_symmetry.space_group_name_H-M   'P 1'
#
loop_
_entity.id
_entity.type
_entity.pdbx_description
1 polymer ?
#
loop_
_entity_poly.entity_id
_entity_poly.type
_entity_poly.pdbx_seq_one_letter_code
_entity_poly.pdbx_strand_id
1 'polypeptide(L)'
;MNVMKRVLKLETPVIERGIALHNIIRLLAYGLGDEATVNFIGNEFGHPEWLDFPRVGNNESFHYCRRQFNLADDPNLRYKFMNLFDQAMNEMEEKHQFLSGGPAYVTTKHEKDKVVVFERGGLVFVFNLHTTNTYTDYWVATDVPGQYRLVLDSDSSKFGGNGRLNSDQIYSAMEPGHQGRRYHLSVYIPPRVAIVLKRV
;
A
#
# COMPACT_ATOMS: atom_id res chain seq x y z
N MET A 1 41.44 -6.31 -4.33
CA MET A 1 40.64 -5.22 -3.74
C MET A 1 39.39 -5.85 -3.14
N ASN A 2 39.33 -6.00 -1.81
CA ASN A 2 38.21 -6.68 -1.13
C ASN A 2 36.97 -5.76 -1.20
N VAL A 3 36.08 -6.03 -2.16
CA VAL A 3 34.75 -5.42 -2.16
C VAL A 3 33.98 -6.08 -1.03
N MET A 4 33.98 -5.44 0.13
CA MET A 4 33.16 -5.82 1.26
C MET A 4 31.70 -5.82 0.78
N LYS A 5 31.12 -7.01 0.52
CA LYS A 5 29.73 -7.13 0.09
C LYS A 5 28.85 -6.42 1.13
N ARG A 6 28.20 -5.33 0.75
CA ARG A 6 27.21 -4.67 1.62
C ARG A 6 26.05 -5.65 1.79
N VAL A 7 25.96 -6.27 2.96
CA VAL A 7 24.84 -7.14 3.31
C VAL A 7 23.73 -6.27 3.89
N LEU A 8 22.49 -6.51 3.46
CA LEU A 8 21.29 -5.92 4.07
C LEU A 8 21.29 -6.22 5.57
N LYS A 9 21.35 -5.17 6.39
CA LYS A 9 21.26 -5.31 7.84
C LYS A 9 19.86 -5.80 8.23
N LEU A 10 19.74 -6.45 9.39
CA LEU A 10 18.45 -6.87 9.94
C LEU A 10 17.48 -5.67 10.01
N GLU A 11 16.22 -5.93 9.69
CA GLU A 11 15.18 -4.91 9.78
C GLU A 11 14.85 -4.57 11.22
N THR A 12 14.77 -3.28 11.53
CA THR A 12 14.27 -2.83 12.82
C THR A 12 12.76 -2.61 12.73
N PRO A 13 12.02 -2.72 13.85
CA PRO A 13 10.59 -2.41 13.88
C PRO A 13 10.24 -0.98 13.42
N VAL A 14 11.23 -0.07 13.44
CA VAL A 14 11.05 1.30 12.95
C VAL A 14 11.03 1.34 11.43
N ILE A 15 11.93 0.60 10.77
CA ILE A 15 12.00 0.55 9.31
C ILE A 15 10.84 -0.26 8.74
N GLU A 16 10.51 -1.41 9.34
CA GLU A 16 9.33 -2.21 8.96
C GLU A 16 8.05 -1.35 8.99
N ARG A 17 7.84 -0.61 10.09
CA ARG A 17 6.72 0.34 10.21
C ARG A 17 6.76 1.41 9.10
N GLY A 18 7.94 1.97 8.83
CA GLY A 18 8.11 3.04 7.86
C GLY A 18 7.73 2.61 6.45
N ILE A 19 8.21 1.44 6.01
CA ILE A 19 7.91 0.88 4.69
C ILE A 19 6.42 0.56 4.58
N ALA A 20 5.85 -0.13 5.58
CA ALA A 20 4.43 -0.48 5.58
C ALA A 20 3.52 0.75 5.50
N LEU A 21 3.78 1.77 6.33
CA LEU A 21 2.95 2.98 6.33
C LEU A 21 3.15 3.84 5.09
N HIS A 22 4.36 3.92 4.51
CA HIS A 22 4.57 4.63 3.25
C HIS A 22 3.69 4.04 2.14
N ASN A 23 3.72 2.73 1.96
CA ASN A 23 2.90 2.02 0.98
C ASN A 23 1.40 2.24 1.25
N ILE A 24 0.96 2.05 2.49
CA ILE A 24 -0.45 2.17 2.87
C ILE A 24 -0.99 3.59 2.68
N ILE A 25 -0.24 4.61 3.10
CA ILE A 25 -0.68 6.00 2.96
C ILE A 25 -0.82 6.37 1.49
N ARG A 26 0.13 5.97 0.64
CA ARG A 26 0.04 6.19 -0.80
C ARG A 26 -1.17 5.49 -1.40
N LEU A 27 -1.37 4.21 -1.11
CA LEU A 27 -2.51 3.45 -1.64
C LEU A 27 -3.86 4.01 -1.15
N LEU A 28 -3.94 4.43 0.11
CA LEU A 28 -5.15 5.05 0.65
C LEU A 28 -5.46 6.37 -0.07
N ALA A 29 -4.45 7.24 -0.23
CA ALA A 29 -4.61 8.48 -0.98
C ALA A 29 -4.95 8.22 -2.46
N TYR A 30 -4.37 7.20 -3.06
CA TYR A 30 -4.57 6.86 -4.47
C TYR A 30 -5.97 6.27 -4.71
N GLY A 31 -6.41 5.33 -3.87
CA GLY A 31 -7.70 4.66 -4.03
C GLY A 31 -8.89 5.49 -3.56
N LEU A 32 -8.74 6.25 -2.47
CA LEU A 32 -9.82 7.01 -1.84
C LEU A 32 -9.81 8.51 -2.18
N GLY A 33 -8.70 9.02 -2.73
CA GLY A 33 -8.62 10.39 -3.24
C GLY A 33 -9.52 10.61 -4.45
N ASP A 34 -9.25 11.66 -5.22
CA ASP A 34 -10.12 12.04 -6.33
C ASP A 34 -9.81 11.26 -7.63
N GLU A 35 -10.12 11.80 -8.79
CA GLU A 35 -10.00 11.11 -10.09
C GLU A 35 -8.56 11.08 -10.65
N ALA A 36 -7.57 11.57 -9.91
CA ALA A 36 -6.17 11.55 -10.33
C ALA A 36 -5.21 11.46 -9.13
N THR A 37 -3.99 11.01 -9.41
CA THR A 37 -2.87 11.03 -8.47
C THR A 37 -1.69 11.82 -9.03
N VAL A 38 -0.87 12.36 -8.14
CA VAL A 38 0.39 13.02 -8.49
C VAL A 38 1.47 12.55 -7.52
N ASN A 39 2.64 12.24 -8.04
CA ASN A 39 3.81 11.87 -7.24
C ASN A 39 5.01 12.74 -7.65
N PHE A 40 5.63 13.38 -6.65
CA PHE A 40 6.84 14.17 -6.87
C PHE A 40 8.07 13.26 -6.98
N ILE A 41 8.95 13.54 -7.95
CA ILE A 41 10.10 12.69 -8.30
C ILE A 41 10.91 12.25 -7.08
N GLY A 42 11.10 10.95 -6.92
CA GLY A 42 11.80 10.33 -5.79
C GLY A 42 10.89 9.88 -4.63
N ASN A 43 9.68 10.41 -4.50
CA ASN A 43 8.79 10.02 -3.41
C ASN A 43 8.24 8.60 -3.57
N GLU A 44 8.19 8.07 -4.80
CA GLU A 44 7.78 6.70 -5.16
C GLU A 44 8.56 5.64 -4.39
N PHE A 45 9.85 5.87 -4.18
CA PHE A 45 10.70 4.97 -3.43
C PHE A 45 11.07 5.51 -2.05
N GLY A 46 10.43 6.57 -1.56
CA GLY A 46 10.73 7.16 -0.26
C GLY A 46 12.14 7.74 -0.17
N HIS A 47 12.54 8.54 -1.17
CA HIS A 47 13.84 9.20 -1.22
C HIS A 47 14.17 9.90 0.11
N PRO A 48 15.37 9.66 0.69
CA PRO A 48 15.74 10.21 1.99
C PRO A 48 16.06 11.71 1.90
N GLU A 49 16.46 12.29 3.03
CA GLU A 49 16.89 13.70 3.13
C GLU A 49 15.76 14.67 2.72
N TRP A 50 16.11 15.78 2.08
CA TRP A 50 15.19 16.81 1.59
C TRP A 50 15.77 17.46 0.32
N LEU A 51 14.95 18.21 -0.40
CA LEU A 51 15.40 19.03 -1.54
C LEU A 51 15.68 20.45 -1.05
N ASP A 52 16.89 20.96 -1.26
CA ASP A 52 17.24 22.36 -0.98
C ASP A 52 18.06 22.92 -2.15
N PHE A 53 17.61 24.05 -2.69
CA PHE A 53 18.28 24.72 -3.80
C PHE A 53 19.42 25.60 -3.27
N PRO A 54 20.48 25.83 -4.08
CA PRO A 54 21.53 26.78 -3.74
C PRO A 54 20.98 28.16 -3.40
N ARG A 55 21.34 28.67 -2.23
CA ARG A 55 20.95 30.00 -1.73
C ARG A 55 21.93 30.48 -0.66
N VAL A 56 21.90 31.77 -0.34
CA VAL A 56 22.77 32.37 0.71
C VAL A 56 22.69 31.60 2.03
N GLY A 57 21.49 31.19 2.44
CA GLY A 57 21.29 30.47 3.71
C GLY A 57 21.82 29.02 3.73
N ASN A 58 22.40 28.51 2.64
CA ASN A 58 23.11 27.24 2.59
C ASN A 58 24.46 27.33 1.85
N ASN A 59 25.04 28.54 1.78
CA ASN A 59 26.31 28.82 1.08
C ASN A 59 26.32 28.32 -0.37
N GLU A 60 25.22 28.55 -1.09
CA GLU A 60 25.08 28.21 -2.51
C GLU A 60 25.31 26.70 -2.76
N SER A 61 24.97 25.86 -1.78
CA SER A 61 25.24 24.43 -1.82
C SER A 61 24.28 23.69 -2.74
N PHE A 62 24.85 22.86 -3.61
CA PHE A 62 24.11 21.90 -4.44
C PHE A 62 23.95 20.52 -3.78
N HIS A 63 24.41 20.34 -2.55
CA HIS A 63 24.47 19.02 -1.90
C HIS A 63 23.11 18.32 -1.84
N TYR A 64 22.02 19.07 -1.59
CA TYR A 64 20.65 18.55 -1.52
C TYR A 64 19.83 18.80 -2.80
N CYS A 65 20.40 19.48 -3.79
CA CYS A 65 19.73 19.81 -5.05
C CYS A 65 19.91 18.67 -6.08
N ARG A 66 19.55 17.44 -5.71
CA ARG A 66 19.79 16.23 -6.52
C ARG A 66 18.79 15.12 -6.22
N ARG A 67 18.81 14.08 -7.07
CA ARG A 67 18.11 12.80 -6.84
C ARG A 67 19.08 11.63 -6.82
N GLN A 68 18.90 10.77 -5.84
CA GLN A 68 19.71 9.57 -5.59
C GLN A 68 19.00 8.33 -6.13
N PHE A 69 18.74 8.28 -7.45
CA PHE A 69 18.01 7.16 -8.07
C PHE A 69 18.68 5.81 -7.86
N ASN A 70 20.02 5.80 -7.74
CA ASN A 70 20.82 4.63 -7.39
C ASN A 70 20.36 3.93 -6.09
N LEU A 71 19.63 4.61 -5.20
CA LEU A 71 19.09 4.01 -3.98
C LEU A 71 17.99 2.98 -4.26
N ALA A 72 17.15 3.23 -5.26
CA ALA A 72 16.09 2.31 -5.68
C ALA A 72 16.66 1.11 -6.46
N ASP A 73 17.76 1.33 -7.20
CA ASP A 73 18.42 0.30 -8.01
C ASP A 73 19.31 -0.65 -7.20
N ASP A 74 19.84 -0.23 -6.04
CA ASP A 74 20.75 -1.05 -5.25
C ASP A 74 20.00 -2.23 -4.60
N PRO A 75 20.29 -3.49 -4.98
CA PRO A 75 19.61 -4.66 -4.43
C PRO A 75 19.90 -4.87 -2.95
N ASN A 76 20.92 -4.21 -2.39
CA ASN A 76 21.28 -4.26 -0.97
C ASN A 76 20.64 -3.13 -0.14
N LEU A 77 19.72 -2.36 -0.73
CA LEU A 77 18.90 -1.38 -0.03
C LEU A 77 17.41 -1.75 -0.09
N ARG A 78 16.61 -1.09 0.75
CA ARG A 78 15.17 -1.34 0.88
C ARG A 78 14.27 -0.39 0.09
N TYR A 79 14.82 0.68 -0.50
CA TYR A 79 14.03 1.64 -1.31
C TYR A 79 13.31 0.95 -2.48
N LYS A 80 13.91 -0.12 -3.03
CA LYS A 80 13.29 -0.98 -4.05
C LYS A 80 11.90 -1.50 -3.68
N PHE A 81 11.64 -1.74 -2.39
CA PHE A 81 10.36 -2.28 -1.94
C PHE A 81 9.21 -1.28 -2.12
N MET A 82 9.43 -0.02 -1.74
CA MET A 82 8.47 1.07 -1.97
C MET A 82 8.33 1.36 -3.48
N ASN A 83 9.44 1.31 -4.23
CA ASN A 83 9.43 1.49 -5.68
C ASN A 83 8.58 0.43 -6.40
N LEU A 84 8.76 -0.84 -6.05
CA LEU A 84 8.00 -1.96 -6.61
C LEU A 84 6.52 -1.89 -6.23
N PHE A 85 6.21 -1.43 -5.02
CA PHE A 85 4.83 -1.22 -4.60
C PHE A 85 4.17 -0.09 -5.41
N ASP A 86 4.89 1.01 -5.64
CA ASP A 86 4.41 2.10 -6.48
C ASP A 86 4.12 1.66 -7.92
N GLN A 87 5.03 0.90 -8.51
CA GLN A 87 4.82 0.29 -9.82
C GLN A 87 3.55 -0.57 -9.83
N ALA A 88 3.38 -1.45 -8.85
CA ALA A 88 2.21 -2.34 -8.76
C ALA A 88 0.89 -1.58 -8.55
N MET A 89 0.90 -0.47 -7.81
CA MET A 89 -0.27 0.39 -7.66
C MET A 89 -0.69 0.99 -9.01
N ASN A 90 0.26 1.51 -9.78
CA ASN A 90 -0.02 2.11 -11.09
C ASN A 90 -0.45 1.06 -12.12
N GLU A 91 0.16 -0.13 -12.12
CA GLU A 91 -0.26 -1.24 -12.98
C GLU A 91 -1.69 -1.74 -12.62
N MET A 92 -2.03 -1.74 -11.33
CA MET A 92 -3.39 -2.07 -10.87
C MET A 92 -4.40 -1.03 -11.35
N GLU A 93 -4.06 0.26 -11.29
CA GLU A 93 -4.89 1.33 -11.81
C GLU A 93 -5.08 1.21 -13.32
N GLU A 94 -3.99 1.06 -14.08
CA GLU A 94 -4.03 0.89 -15.53
C GLU A 94 -4.97 -0.27 -15.94
N LYS A 95 -4.91 -1.37 -15.20
CA LYS A 95 -5.73 -2.56 -15.46
C LYS A 95 -7.21 -2.40 -15.07
N HIS A 96 -7.50 -1.69 -13.99
CA HIS A 96 -8.82 -1.69 -13.36
C HIS A 96 -9.56 -0.35 -13.47
N GLN A 97 -8.88 0.70 -13.89
CA GLN A 97 -9.40 2.04 -14.17
C GLN A 97 -10.27 2.57 -13.02
N PHE A 98 -9.83 2.36 -11.76
CA PHE A 98 -10.66 2.68 -10.61
C PHE A 98 -10.74 4.19 -10.34
N LEU A 99 -9.77 4.99 -10.80
CA LEU A 99 -9.81 6.45 -10.65
C LEU A 99 -10.97 7.06 -11.45
N SER A 100 -11.17 6.59 -12.67
CA SER A 100 -12.28 6.99 -13.57
C SER A 100 -13.58 6.22 -13.30
N GLY A 101 -13.56 5.25 -12.37
CA GLY A 101 -14.69 4.40 -12.01
C GLY A 101 -15.74 5.04 -11.10
N GLY A 102 -15.73 6.36 -10.93
CA GLY A 102 -16.61 7.12 -10.05
C GLY A 102 -16.15 7.17 -8.58
N PRO A 103 -16.92 7.84 -7.71
CA PRO A 103 -16.56 8.04 -6.32
C PRO A 103 -16.54 6.73 -5.53
N ALA A 104 -15.66 6.65 -4.54
CA ALA A 104 -15.62 5.51 -3.62
C ALA A 104 -16.87 5.47 -2.71
N TYR A 105 -17.30 4.27 -2.37
CA TYR A 105 -18.28 4.03 -1.31
C TYR A 105 -17.58 3.46 -0.08
N VAL A 106 -17.48 4.26 0.99
CA VAL A 106 -16.84 3.86 2.24
C VAL A 106 -17.81 3.03 3.08
N THR A 107 -17.51 1.75 3.26
CA THR A 107 -18.32 0.84 4.09
C THR A 107 -17.86 0.83 5.54
N THR A 108 -16.56 1.04 5.80
CA THR A 108 -16.00 0.97 7.16
C THR A 108 -14.99 2.07 7.42
N LYS A 109 -15.14 2.73 8.57
CA LYS A 109 -14.19 3.67 9.18
C LYS A 109 -14.16 3.41 10.69
N HIS A 110 -13.63 2.24 11.05
CA HIS A 110 -13.77 1.70 12.39
C HIS A 110 -12.65 2.20 13.30
N GLU A 111 -12.98 3.15 14.17
CA GLU A 111 -12.01 3.87 15.00
C GLU A 111 -11.24 2.97 15.95
N LYS A 112 -11.90 2.01 16.63
CA LYS A 112 -11.22 1.15 17.60
C LYS A 112 -10.23 0.22 16.91
N ASP A 113 -10.74 -0.52 15.94
CA ASP A 113 -9.97 -1.52 15.19
C ASP A 113 -8.95 -0.90 14.22
N LYS A 114 -9.07 0.41 13.95
CA LYS A 114 -8.25 1.16 13.00
C LYS A 114 -8.34 0.58 11.58
N VAL A 115 -9.54 0.16 11.18
CA VAL A 115 -9.80 -0.44 9.88
C VAL A 115 -10.60 0.51 8.98
N VAL A 116 -10.14 0.67 7.74
CA VAL A 116 -10.83 1.43 6.70
C VAL A 116 -11.14 0.49 5.54
N VAL A 117 -12.37 0.53 5.04
CA VAL A 117 -12.83 -0.27 3.90
C VAL A 117 -13.67 0.59 2.98
N PHE A 118 -13.41 0.50 1.68
CA PHE A 118 -14.23 1.12 0.66
C PHE A 118 -14.23 0.34 -0.65
N GLU A 119 -15.26 0.59 -1.45
CA GLU A 119 -15.39 0.06 -2.81
C GLU A 119 -15.21 1.20 -3.82
N ARG A 120 -14.41 0.98 -4.87
CA ARG A 120 -14.24 1.92 -5.98
C ARG A 120 -13.87 1.17 -7.26
N GLY A 121 -14.45 1.55 -8.41
CA GLY A 121 -14.12 0.90 -9.69
C GLY A 121 -14.36 -0.62 -9.71
N GLY A 122 -15.30 -1.11 -8.89
CA GLY A 122 -15.54 -2.55 -8.72
C GLY A 122 -14.40 -3.32 -8.06
N LEU A 123 -13.54 -2.63 -7.30
CA LEU A 123 -12.56 -3.18 -6.38
C LEU A 123 -13.00 -2.93 -4.93
N VAL A 124 -12.56 -3.78 -4.01
CA VAL A 124 -12.73 -3.63 -2.56
C VAL A 124 -11.36 -3.38 -1.93
N PHE A 125 -11.17 -2.23 -1.31
CA PHE A 125 -9.94 -1.87 -0.63
C PHE A 125 -10.12 -2.06 0.87
N VAL A 126 -9.13 -2.68 1.53
CA VAL A 126 -9.16 -2.97 2.96
C VAL A 126 -7.82 -2.56 3.58
N PHE A 127 -7.87 -1.73 4.61
CA PHE A 127 -6.68 -1.22 5.30
C PHE A 127 -6.79 -1.52 6.79
N ASN A 128 -5.77 -2.17 7.35
CA ASN A 128 -5.60 -2.28 8.79
C ASN A 128 -4.47 -1.34 9.24
N LEU A 129 -4.85 -0.21 9.83
CA LEU A 129 -3.93 0.80 10.37
C LEU A 129 -3.57 0.53 11.84
N HIS A 130 -4.05 -0.56 12.42
CA HIS A 130 -3.70 -0.91 13.80
C HIS A 130 -2.21 -1.18 13.90
N THR A 131 -1.63 -0.81 15.04
CA THR A 131 -0.20 -0.95 15.28
C THR A 131 0.25 -2.37 15.59
N THR A 132 -0.67 -3.28 15.88
CA THR A 132 -0.41 -4.58 16.53
C THR A 132 -1.47 -5.65 16.27
N ASN A 133 -2.75 -5.29 16.11
CA ASN A 133 -3.82 -6.27 16.02
C ASN A 133 -3.91 -6.87 14.62
N THR A 134 -3.97 -8.19 14.58
CA THR A 134 -4.35 -8.99 13.42
C THR A 134 -5.82 -9.38 13.56
N TYR A 135 -6.56 -9.34 12.46
CA TYR A 135 -7.93 -9.86 12.41
C TYR A 135 -7.98 -11.05 11.44
N THR A 136 -8.54 -12.18 11.84
CA THR A 136 -8.53 -13.42 11.03
C THR A 136 -9.77 -13.60 10.18
N ASP A 137 -10.91 -13.16 10.70
CA ASP A 137 -12.22 -13.31 10.09
C ASP A 137 -12.96 -11.97 10.06
N TYR A 138 -12.24 -10.92 9.65
CA TYR A 138 -12.79 -9.57 9.65
C TYR A 138 -13.83 -9.44 8.54
N TRP A 139 -15.03 -9.00 8.90
CA TRP A 139 -16.11 -8.85 7.93
C TRP A 139 -15.94 -7.55 7.12
N VAL A 140 -15.87 -7.74 5.81
CA VAL A 140 -15.74 -6.69 4.80
C VAL A 140 -17.01 -6.68 3.97
N ALA A 141 -17.83 -5.65 4.17
CA ALA A 141 -19.09 -5.47 3.46
C ALA A 141 -18.87 -5.27 1.94
N THR A 142 -19.64 -5.96 1.11
CA THR A 142 -19.67 -5.78 -0.35
C THR A 142 -21.09 -5.94 -0.89
N ASP A 143 -21.43 -5.19 -1.94
CA ASP A 143 -22.80 -5.22 -2.47
C ASP A 143 -23.05 -6.34 -3.49
N VAL A 144 -21.98 -6.91 -4.05
CA VAL A 144 -22.07 -7.83 -5.18
C VAL A 144 -21.70 -9.25 -4.73
N PRO A 145 -22.54 -10.26 -5.00
CA PRO A 145 -22.22 -11.64 -4.66
C PRO A 145 -21.15 -12.21 -5.58
N GLY A 146 -20.50 -13.28 -5.15
CA GLY A 146 -19.54 -14.03 -5.96
C GLY A 146 -18.22 -14.26 -5.26
N GLN A 147 -17.19 -14.55 -6.05
CA GLN A 147 -15.85 -14.83 -5.57
C GLN A 147 -14.93 -13.66 -5.87
N TYR A 148 -14.01 -13.39 -4.95
CA TYR A 148 -13.03 -12.33 -5.05
C TYR A 148 -11.63 -12.91 -4.90
N ARG A 149 -10.65 -12.27 -5.51
CA ARG A 149 -9.22 -12.59 -5.38
C ARG A 149 -8.40 -11.35 -5.09
N LEU A 150 -7.25 -11.55 -4.48
CA LEU A 150 -6.24 -10.49 -4.29
C LEU A 150 -5.74 -9.99 -5.65
N VAL A 151 -5.74 -8.66 -5.81
CA VAL A 151 -5.06 -7.99 -6.92
C VAL A 151 -3.85 -7.18 -6.45
N LEU A 152 -3.85 -6.76 -5.17
CA LEU A 152 -2.71 -6.13 -4.53
C LEU A 152 -2.68 -6.52 -3.04
N ASP A 153 -1.49 -6.85 -2.54
CA ASP A 153 -1.20 -7.18 -1.15
C ASP A 153 0.06 -6.45 -0.73
N SER A 154 -0.06 -5.46 0.16
CA SER A 154 1.10 -4.69 0.64
C SER A 154 2.01 -5.50 1.55
N ASP A 155 1.55 -6.62 2.12
CA ASP A 155 2.35 -7.49 2.98
C ASP A 155 3.22 -8.46 2.18
N SER A 156 3.14 -8.47 0.85
CA SER A 156 3.97 -9.33 0.02
C SER A 156 5.47 -9.04 0.23
N SER A 157 6.30 -10.08 0.31
CA SER A 157 7.74 -9.94 0.54
C SER A 157 8.46 -9.16 -0.57
N LYS A 158 7.92 -9.14 -1.80
CA LYS A 158 8.41 -8.28 -2.89
C LYS A 158 8.28 -6.79 -2.60
N PHE A 159 7.40 -6.41 -1.68
CA PHE A 159 7.17 -5.03 -1.23
C PHE A 159 7.71 -4.78 0.18
N GLY A 160 8.56 -5.69 0.68
CA GLY A 160 9.15 -5.57 2.02
C GLY A 160 8.19 -5.92 3.16
N GLY A 161 7.07 -6.58 2.87
CA GLY A 161 6.16 -7.11 3.90
C GLY A 161 6.53 -8.53 4.36
N ASN A 162 5.72 -9.08 5.26
CA ASN A 162 5.99 -10.34 5.95
C ASN A 162 5.48 -11.60 5.21
N GLY A 163 4.78 -11.44 4.09
CA GLY A 163 4.29 -12.52 3.23
C GLY A 163 3.24 -13.42 3.89
N ARG A 164 2.34 -12.85 4.70
CA ARG A 164 1.40 -13.64 5.51
C ARG A 164 0.12 -14.05 4.78
N LEU A 165 -0.16 -13.46 3.62
CA LEU A 165 -1.38 -13.75 2.86
C LEU A 165 -1.12 -14.81 1.78
N ASN A 166 -2.14 -15.63 1.53
CA ASN A 166 -2.13 -16.58 0.42
C ASN A 166 -2.67 -15.89 -0.84
N SER A 167 -1.83 -15.72 -1.86
CA SER A 167 -2.20 -15.08 -3.13
C SER A 167 -3.27 -15.85 -3.91
N ASP A 168 -3.43 -17.15 -3.68
CA ASP A 168 -4.41 -18.00 -4.36
C ASP A 168 -5.74 -18.11 -3.60
N GLN A 169 -5.87 -17.41 -2.46
CA GLN A 169 -7.09 -17.43 -1.67
C GLN A 169 -8.29 -16.87 -2.47
N ILE A 170 -9.40 -17.60 -2.40
CA ILE A 170 -10.69 -17.16 -2.91
C ILE A 170 -11.52 -16.66 -1.73
N TYR A 171 -12.01 -15.43 -1.83
CA TYR A 171 -12.91 -14.82 -0.85
C TYR A 171 -14.34 -14.88 -1.38
N SER A 172 -15.21 -15.63 -0.71
CA SER A 172 -16.61 -15.77 -1.12
C SER A 172 -17.48 -14.75 -0.42
N ALA A 173 -18.30 -14.02 -1.17
CA ALA A 173 -19.31 -13.12 -0.63
C ALA A 173 -20.50 -13.93 -0.10
N MET A 174 -20.83 -13.72 1.17
CA MET A 174 -21.85 -14.47 1.91
C MET A 174 -22.89 -13.54 2.53
N GLU A 175 -24.09 -14.06 2.78
CA GLU A 175 -25.11 -13.40 3.59
C GLU A 175 -24.91 -13.74 5.09
N PRO A 176 -25.33 -12.87 6.03
CA PRO A 176 -25.99 -11.58 5.80
C PRO A 176 -24.99 -10.47 5.43
N GLY A 177 -25.49 -9.40 4.82
CA GLY A 177 -24.74 -8.17 4.64
C GLY A 177 -24.66 -7.32 5.91
N HIS A 178 -23.78 -6.32 5.90
CA HIS A 178 -23.67 -5.30 6.95
C HIS A 178 -23.19 -3.96 6.36
N GLN A 179 -23.21 -2.89 7.17
CA GLN A 179 -22.73 -1.55 6.78
C GLN A 179 -23.34 -1.03 5.45
N GLY A 180 -24.64 -1.24 5.26
CA GLY A 180 -25.35 -0.79 4.07
C GLY A 180 -25.10 -1.61 2.79
N ARG A 181 -24.47 -2.79 2.91
CA ARG A 181 -24.29 -3.74 1.80
C ARG A 181 -25.03 -5.04 2.04
N ARG A 182 -25.25 -5.80 0.96
CA ARG A 182 -26.01 -7.07 0.95
C ARG A 182 -25.22 -8.30 1.34
N TYR A 183 -23.89 -8.28 1.19
CA TYR A 183 -23.02 -9.42 1.48
C TYR A 183 -21.80 -8.99 2.32
N HIS A 184 -21.06 -9.97 2.83
CA HIS A 184 -19.75 -9.77 3.44
C HIS A 184 -18.72 -10.77 2.90
N LEU A 185 -17.45 -10.36 2.90
CA LEU A 185 -16.27 -11.20 2.76
C LEU A 185 -15.66 -11.38 4.16
N SER A 186 -15.12 -12.56 4.46
CA SER A 186 -14.27 -12.77 5.65
C SER A 186 -12.81 -12.67 5.24
N VAL A 187 -12.06 -11.73 5.83
CA VAL A 187 -10.65 -11.50 5.48
C VAL A 187 -9.71 -11.64 6.67
N TYR A 188 -8.54 -12.24 6.40
CA TYR A 188 -7.36 -12.17 7.25
C TYR A 188 -6.59 -10.88 6.93
N ILE A 189 -6.47 -9.96 7.88
CA ILE A 189 -5.79 -8.68 7.70
C ILE A 189 -4.86 -8.35 8.88
N PRO A 190 -3.53 -8.56 8.73
CA PRO A 190 -2.52 -8.23 9.75
C PRO A 190 -2.39 -6.72 10.02
N PRO A 191 -1.73 -6.31 11.12
CA PRO A 191 -1.49 -4.90 11.40
C PRO A 191 -0.60 -4.27 10.33
N ARG A 192 -0.91 -3.03 9.95
CA ARG A 192 -0.20 -2.26 8.92
C ARG A 192 -0.12 -3.03 7.60
N VAL A 193 -1.26 -3.53 7.15
CA VAL A 193 -1.41 -4.16 5.83
C VAL A 193 -2.59 -3.52 5.10
N ALA A 194 -2.44 -3.37 3.79
CA ALA A 194 -3.51 -3.06 2.87
C ALA A 194 -3.63 -4.16 1.81
N ILE A 195 -4.87 -4.52 1.51
CA ILE A 195 -5.20 -5.43 0.42
C ILE A 195 -6.26 -4.81 -0.49
N VAL A 196 -6.22 -5.22 -1.76
CA VAL A 196 -7.23 -4.87 -2.75
C VAL A 196 -7.75 -6.15 -3.37
N LEU A 197 -9.07 -6.29 -3.38
CA LEU A 197 -9.76 -7.47 -3.88
C LEU A 197 -10.57 -7.11 -5.14
N LYS A 198 -10.59 -8.04 -6.10
CA LYS A 198 -11.40 -7.95 -7.31
C LYS A 198 -12.29 -9.17 -7.44
N ARG A 199 -13.56 -8.96 -7.78
CA ARG A 199 -14.48 -10.03 -8.14
C ARG A 199 -14.02 -10.73 -9.42
N VAL A 200 -14.00 -12.07 -9.41
CA VAL A 200 -13.66 -12.95 -10.55
C VAL A 200 -14.89 -13.57 -11.18
#